data_AF-A0A3A0BNL8-F1
#
_entry.id   AF-A0A3A0BNL8-F1
#
_cell.length_a   1.000
_cell.length_b   1.000
_cell.length_c   1.000
_cell.angle_alpha   90.00
_cell.angle_beta   90.00
_cell.angle_gamma   90.00
#
_symmetry.space_group_name_H-M   'P 1'
#
loop_
_entity.id
_entity.type
_entity.pdbx_description
1 polymer ?
#
loop_
_entity_poly.entity_id
_entity_poly.type
_entity_poly.pdbx_seq_one_letter_code
_entity_poly.pdbx_strand_id
1 'polypeptide(L)'
;MRLWMQQGLRRALKTPLAAWGAASQAVRPSMPGIAFLGYHSVTGRLPLEMDLPYPVFRRQLETLAARRAVVAYDEALAWLAAGRRPPAPRWVLTFDDGYEDFYTHVFPLLAALHLPATLFVTTGFVDDGVPYPLMARPDLTAAPVTWRMLGEMAASPWVTLGAHTHTHPLLDTLPAARVEEELVRPLERFQRELGLRPRHFAYPRAIWNPALAAQVARHYASAVAGGEERGAAWDAYRIPRLPIRRSDGRWFFGPKLRGWLDGEEAAYRLLHRLLQRLRR
;
A
#
# COMPACT_ATOMS: atom_id res chain seq x y z
N MET A 1 1.90 -2.16 25.54
CA MET A 1 3.02 -3.06 25.13
C MET A 1 4.02 -2.19 24.39
N ARG A 2 5.25 -2.03 24.87
CA ARG A 2 6.22 -1.09 24.25
C ARG A 2 6.40 -1.43 22.76
N LEU A 3 6.39 -0.45 21.85
CA LEU A 3 6.42 -0.64 20.38
C LEU A 3 7.61 -1.52 19.91
N TRP A 4 8.75 -1.45 20.59
CA TRP A 4 9.90 -2.33 20.36
C TRP A 4 9.58 -3.82 20.59
N MET A 5 8.72 -4.14 21.55
CA MET A 5 8.23 -5.51 21.77
C MET A 5 7.33 -5.98 20.62
N GLN A 6 6.52 -5.09 20.03
CA GLN A 6 5.69 -5.45 18.87
C GLN A 6 6.54 -5.72 17.62
N GLN A 7 7.59 -4.92 17.39
CA GLN A 7 8.55 -5.14 16.30
C GLN A 7 9.34 -6.44 16.48
N GLY A 8 9.85 -6.68 17.70
CA GLY A 8 10.55 -7.93 18.05
C GLY A 8 9.67 -9.16 17.87
N LEU A 9 8.40 -9.08 18.28
CA LEU A 9 7.43 -10.15 18.13
C LEU A 9 7.12 -10.47 16.67
N ARG A 10 6.91 -9.44 15.83
CA ARG A 10 6.71 -9.64 14.38
C ARG A 10 7.93 -10.28 13.72
N ARG A 11 9.15 -9.86 14.08
CA ARG A 11 10.39 -10.50 13.58
C ARG A 11 10.50 -11.96 14.01
N ALA A 12 10.20 -12.27 15.27
CA ALA A 12 10.22 -13.64 15.78
C ALA A 12 9.22 -14.56 15.06
N LEU A 13 8.02 -14.04 14.73
CA LEU A 13 7.01 -14.78 13.95
C LEU A 13 7.43 -15.02 12.49
N LYS A 14 8.21 -14.11 11.89
CA LYS A 14 8.61 -14.22 10.48
C LYS A 14 9.61 -15.34 10.22
N THR A 15 10.50 -15.62 11.16
CA THR A 15 11.54 -16.65 10.98
C THR A 15 10.95 -18.04 10.69
N PRO A 16 10.06 -18.61 11.54
CA PRO A 16 9.47 -19.91 11.27
C PRO A 16 8.57 -19.90 10.03
N LEU A 17 7.84 -18.81 9.78
CA LEU A 17 7.01 -18.66 8.57
C LEU A 17 7.86 -18.68 7.29
N ALA A 18 8.97 -17.95 7.26
CA ALA A 18 9.86 -17.93 6.10
C ALA A 18 10.48 -19.31 5.83
N ALA A 19 10.89 -20.03 6.89
CA ALA A 19 11.41 -21.38 6.77
C ALA A 19 10.36 -22.37 6.26
N TRP A 20 9.14 -22.30 6.80
CA TRP A 20 8.01 -23.11 6.34
C TRP A 20 7.58 -22.77 4.91
N GLY A 21 7.50 -21.48 4.56
CA GLY A 21 7.15 -21.01 3.23
C GLY A 21 8.15 -21.42 2.15
N ALA A 22 9.44 -21.41 2.47
CA ALA A 22 10.48 -21.96 1.60
C ALA A 22 10.28 -23.47 1.38
N ALA A 23 10.00 -24.22 2.44
CA ALA A 23 9.74 -25.66 2.36
C ALA A 23 8.44 -25.99 1.59
N SER A 24 7.39 -25.20 1.78
CA SER A 24 6.10 -25.43 1.11
C SER A 24 6.13 -25.08 -0.37
N GLN A 25 6.95 -24.12 -0.80
CA GLN A 25 7.13 -23.83 -2.23
C GLN A 25 7.83 -24.93 -3.02
N ALA A 26 8.69 -25.72 -2.36
CA ALA A 26 9.25 -26.92 -2.98
C ALA A 26 8.16 -27.97 -3.30
N VAL A 27 7.00 -27.89 -2.65
CA VAL A 27 5.86 -28.81 -2.80
C VAL A 27 4.70 -28.17 -3.61
N ARG A 28 4.56 -26.84 -3.59
CA ARG A 28 3.53 -26.08 -4.33
C ARG A 28 4.10 -24.73 -4.80
N PRO A 29 4.51 -24.58 -6.08
CA PRO A 29 4.98 -23.28 -6.57
C PRO A 29 3.81 -22.28 -6.66
N SER A 30 3.66 -21.43 -5.64
CA SER A 30 2.59 -20.40 -5.56
C SER A 30 3.07 -19.04 -6.07
N MET A 31 3.39 -18.90 -7.35
CA MET A 31 3.70 -17.56 -7.88
C MET A 31 2.76 -17.16 -9.01
N PRO A 32 1.63 -16.50 -8.70
CA PRO A 32 0.86 -15.83 -9.74
C PRO A 32 1.51 -14.47 -10.02
N GLY A 33 2.19 -14.39 -11.17
CA GLY A 33 2.28 -13.22 -12.05
C GLY A 33 2.70 -11.86 -11.51
N ILE A 34 1.89 -11.23 -10.65
CA ILE A 34 1.95 -9.79 -10.35
C ILE A 34 1.57 -9.57 -8.88
N ALA A 35 2.34 -8.76 -8.14
CA ALA A 35 2.03 -8.36 -6.77
C ALA A 35 2.07 -6.85 -6.59
N PHE A 36 1.04 -6.29 -5.96
CA PHE A 36 0.98 -4.87 -5.59
C PHE A 36 1.59 -4.68 -4.21
N LEU A 37 2.66 -3.88 -4.11
CA LEU A 37 3.36 -3.60 -2.87
C LEU A 37 2.79 -2.32 -2.24
N GLY A 38 2.34 -2.41 -0.99
CA GLY A 38 1.79 -1.28 -0.24
C GLY A 38 2.84 -0.64 0.67
N TYR A 39 3.29 0.56 0.32
CA TYR A 39 4.18 1.42 1.10
C TYR A 39 3.41 2.62 1.66
N HIS A 40 3.96 3.29 2.67
CA HIS A 40 3.43 4.55 3.19
C HIS A 40 4.63 5.52 3.35
N SER A 41 5.07 5.77 4.59
CA SER A 41 6.21 6.65 4.88
C SER A 41 7.56 5.89 4.79
N VAL A 42 8.60 6.62 4.42
CA VAL A 42 9.97 6.14 4.26
C VAL A 42 11.00 6.93 5.09
N THR A 43 10.59 7.69 6.10
CA THR A 43 11.53 8.49 6.92
C THR A 43 12.32 7.65 7.91
N GLY A 44 11.71 6.59 8.45
CA GLY A 44 12.21 5.79 9.57
C GLY A 44 12.17 6.46 10.94
N ARG A 45 11.61 7.67 11.05
CA ARG A 45 11.57 8.50 12.27
C ARG A 45 10.34 8.23 13.13
N LEU A 46 9.24 7.81 12.52
CA LEU A 46 8.03 7.41 13.20
C LEU A 46 8.18 5.97 13.72
N PRO A 47 7.77 5.67 14.95
CA PRO A 47 7.85 4.33 15.52
C PRO A 47 6.69 3.45 15.01
N LEU A 48 6.39 3.51 13.72
CA LEU A 48 5.30 2.79 13.06
C LEU A 48 5.84 1.67 12.16
N GLU A 49 5.07 0.59 12.00
CA GLU A 49 5.41 -0.47 11.04
C GLU A 49 5.36 0.01 9.59
N MET A 50 4.55 1.03 9.31
CA MET A 50 4.38 1.60 7.97
C MET A 50 5.35 2.76 7.68
N ASP A 51 6.31 3.02 8.58
CA ASP A 51 7.41 3.96 8.34
C ASP A 51 8.74 3.23 8.21
N LEU A 52 9.16 3.04 6.96
CA LEU A 52 10.34 2.25 6.59
C LEU A 52 11.57 3.16 6.57
N PRO A 53 12.67 2.84 7.27
CA PRO A 53 13.88 3.65 7.18
C PRO A 53 14.37 3.81 5.74
N TYR A 54 14.59 5.05 5.30
CA TYR A 54 14.95 5.36 3.91
C TYR A 54 16.11 4.51 3.34
N PRO A 55 17.22 4.23 4.07
CA PRO A 55 18.27 3.35 3.55
C PRO A 55 17.80 1.92 3.26
N VAL A 56 16.83 1.41 4.04
CA VAL A 56 16.22 0.10 3.79
C VAL A 56 15.33 0.16 2.56
N PHE A 57 14.48 1.18 2.47
CA PHE A 57 13.60 1.42 1.32
C PHE A 57 14.39 1.53 0.01
N ARG A 58 15.43 2.36 -0.02
CA ARG A 58 16.30 2.53 -1.19
C ARG A 58 16.84 1.20 -1.69
N ARG A 59 17.39 0.38 -0.78
CA ARG A 59 17.94 -0.93 -1.16
C ARG A 59 16.89 -1.89 -1.71
N GLN A 60 15.64 -1.79 -1.25
CA GLN A 60 14.53 -2.56 -1.80
C GLN A 60 14.26 -2.16 -3.25
N LEU A 61 14.17 -0.86 -3.53
CA LEU A 61 13.94 -0.34 -4.88
C LEU A 61 15.09 -0.66 -5.83
N GLU A 62 16.34 -0.51 -5.39
CA GLU A 62 17.52 -0.91 -6.19
C GLU A 62 17.48 -2.42 -6.53
N THR A 63 17.07 -3.26 -5.59
CA THR A 63 16.92 -4.71 -5.82
C THR A 63 15.82 -5.01 -6.85
N LEU A 64 14.71 -4.26 -6.81
CA LEU A 64 13.61 -4.41 -7.76
C LEU A 64 13.99 -3.88 -9.16
N ALA A 65 14.68 -2.75 -9.22
CA ALA A 65 15.19 -2.15 -10.46
C ALA A 65 16.19 -3.08 -11.16
N ALA A 66 17.15 -3.65 -10.43
CA ALA A 66 18.13 -4.61 -10.97
C ALA A 66 17.48 -5.84 -11.60
N ARG A 67 16.24 -6.20 -11.19
CA ARG A 67 15.48 -7.32 -11.73
C ARG A 67 14.57 -6.95 -12.90
N ARG A 68 14.46 -5.65 -13.26
CA ARG A 68 13.55 -5.12 -14.29
C ARG A 68 12.12 -5.66 -14.16
N ALA A 69 11.65 -5.70 -12.91
CA ALA A 69 10.43 -6.42 -12.58
C ALA A 69 9.34 -5.53 -12.00
N VAL A 70 9.58 -4.22 -11.91
CA VAL A 70 8.53 -3.25 -11.59
C VAL A 70 7.78 -2.90 -12.87
N VAL A 71 6.45 -2.82 -12.78
CA VAL A 71 5.56 -2.45 -13.89
C VAL A 71 4.57 -1.39 -13.45
N ALA A 72 4.07 -0.61 -14.40
CA ALA A 72 3.06 0.40 -14.13
C ALA A 72 1.75 -0.24 -13.66
N TYR A 73 0.98 0.51 -12.87
CA TYR A 73 -0.27 0.03 -12.30
C TYR A 73 -1.29 -0.36 -13.39
N ASP A 74 -1.52 0.52 -14.37
CA ASP A 74 -2.43 0.25 -15.50
C ASP A 74 -1.96 -0.93 -16.37
N GLU A 75 -0.65 -1.12 -16.56
CA GLU A 75 -0.10 -2.26 -17.29
C GLU A 75 -0.40 -3.58 -16.57
N ALA A 76 -0.22 -3.59 -15.25
CA ALA A 76 -0.58 -4.73 -14.42
C ALA A 76 -2.09 -5.03 -14.48
N LEU A 77 -2.95 -4.01 -14.42
CA LEU A 77 -4.40 -4.20 -14.58
C LEU A 77 -4.74 -4.83 -15.93
N ALA A 78 -4.15 -4.33 -17.01
CA ALA A 78 -4.40 -4.83 -18.36
C ALA A 78 -4.04 -6.32 -18.50
N TRP A 79 -2.92 -6.73 -17.90
CA TRP A 79 -2.54 -8.16 -17.88
C TRP A 79 -3.51 -9.01 -17.06
N LEU A 80 -3.92 -8.53 -15.88
CA LEU A 80 -4.83 -9.26 -15.00
C LEU A 80 -6.22 -9.40 -15.63
N ALA A 81 -6.76 -8.33 -16.21
CA ALA A 81 -8.04 -8.34 -16.92
C ALA A 81 -8.03 -9.28 -18.14
N ALA A 82 -6.90 -9.37 -18.85
CA ALA A 82 -6.72 -10.29 -19.98
C ALA A 82 -6.41 -11.74 -19.56
N GLY A 83 -6.34 -12.05 -18.26
CA GLY A 83 -5.90 -13.36 -17.76
C GLY A 83 -4.46 -13.72 -18.13
N ARG A 84 -3.65 -12.72 -18.53
CA ARG A 84 -2.27 -12.92 -18.96
C ARG A 84 -1.38 -13.11 -17.73
N ARG A 85 -0.52 -14.12 -17.81
CA ARG A 85 0.52 -14.36 -16.79
C ARG A 85 1.85 -13.86 -17.32
N PRO A 86 2.53 -12.92 -16.63
CA PRO A 86 3.87 -12.53 -17.03
C PRO A 86 4.84 -13.71 -16.86
N PRO A 87 5.90 -13.79 -17.69
CA PRO A 87 6.85 -14.90 -17.69
C PRO A 87 7.73 -14.97 -16.44
N ALA A 88 7.77 -13.88 -15.66
CA ALA A 88 8.47 -13.77 -14.40
C ALA A 88 7.63 -12.92 -13.43
N PRO A 89 7.85 -13.03 -12.10
CA PRO A 89 7.15 -12.20 -11.13
C PRO A 89 7.31 -10.71 -11.41
N ARG A 90 6.21 -9.97 -11.35
CA ARG A 90 6.17 -8.51 -11.50
C ARG A 90 5.65 -7.85 -10.23
N TRP A 91 6.09 -6.63 -9.99
CA TRP A 91 5.75 -5.85 -8.81
C TRP A 91 5.20 -4.48 -9.21
N VAL A 92 4.11 -4.06 -8.56
CA VAL A 92 3.57 -2.71 -8.71
C VAL A 92 3.84 -1.95 -7.42
N LEU A 93 4.43 -0.76 -7.52
CA LEU A 93 4.70 0.07 -6.35
C LEU A 93 3.50 0.96 -6.07
N THR A 94 2.91 0.82 -4.89
CA THR A 94 1.82 1.69 -4.43
C THR A 94 2.15 2.33 -3.09
N PHE A 95 1.77 3.59 -2.94
CA PHE A 95 1.99 4.39 -1.75
C PHE A 95 0.68 5.02 -1.33
N ASP A 96 0.40 5.03 -0.04
CA ASP A 96 -0.84 5.60 0.51
C ASP A 96 -0.59 6.92 1.21
N ASP A 97 -1.70 7.53 1.60
CA ASP A 97 -1.84 8.77 2.36
C ASP A 97 -1.40 10.02 1.59
N GLY A 98 -0.25 10.04 0.92
CA GLY A 98 0.26 11.27 0.32
C GLY A 98 1.07 12.10 1.31
N TYR A 99 1.99 11.44 2.02
CA TYR A 99 2.97 12.10 2.86
C TYR A 99 4.05 12.83 2.04
N GLU A 100 4.54 13.96 2.55
CA GLU A 100 5.57 14.81 1.93
C GLU A 100 6.87 14.04 1.62
N ASP A 101 7.19 13.02 2.41
CA ASP A 101 8.36 12.18 2.18
C ASP A 101 8.28 11.36 0.89
N PHE A 102 7.08 11.13 0.35
CA PHE A 102 6.95 10.61 -1.01
C PHE A 102 7.59 11.57 -2.02
N TYR A 103 7.29 12.87 -1.95
CA TYR A 103 7.87 13.85 -2.86
C TYR A 103 9.37 14.05 -2.61
N THR A 104 9.79 14.16 -1.35
CA THR A 104 11.20 14.50 -1.03
C THR A 104 12.17 13.32 -1.12
N HIS A 105 11.70 12.07 -0.95
CA HIS A 105 12.57 10.88 -0.92
C HIS A 105 12.24 9.84 -1.98
N VAL A 106 10.95 9.55 -2.20
CA VAL A 106 10.50 8.47 -3.11
C VAL A 106 10.58 8.93 -4.56
N PHE A 107 9.93 10.05 -4.89
CA PHE A 107 9.87 10.59 -6.25
C PHE A 107 11.24 10.75 -6.94
N PRO A 108 12.26 11.40 -6.34
CA PRO A 108 13.58 11.50 -6.97
C PRO A 108 14.25 10.13 -7.17
N LEU A 109 14.02 9.17 -6.26
CA LEU A 109 14.56 7.83 -6.38
C LEU A 109 13.87 7.02 -7.50
N LEU A 110 12.55 7.17 -7.65
CA LEU A 110 11.79 6.58 -8.76
C LEU A 110 12.33 7.08 -10.09
N ALA A 111 12.57 8.39 -10.22
CA ALA A 111 13.15 8.98 -11.42
C ALA A 111 14.56 8.44 -11.70
N ALA A 112 15.43 8.39 -10.69
CA ALA A 112 16.80 7.89 -10.84
C ALA A 112 16.86 6.40 -11.25
N LEU A 113 15.90 5.59 -10.78
CA LEU A 113 15.81 4.16 -11.07
C LEU A 113 14.87 3.82 -12.25
N HIS A 114 14.23 4.82 -12.85
CA HIS A 114 13.23 4.68 -13.91
C HIS A 114 12.08 3.72 -13.53
N LEU A 115 11.56 3.85 -12.30
CA LEU A 115 10.52 2.97 -11.76
C LEU A 115 9.16 3.69 -11.73
N PRO A 116 8.10 3.09 -12.26
CA PRO A 116 6.74 3.61 -12.09
C PRO A 116 6.20 3.29 -10.69
N ALA A 117 5.38 4.19 -10.15
CA ALA A 117 4.64 4.00 -8.92
C ALA A 117 3.27 4.72 -8.97
N THR A 118 2.37 4.31 -8.06
CA THR A 118 1.09 4.98 -7.84
C THR A 118 1.03 5.55 -6.42
N LEU A 119 0.66 6.81 -6.29
CA LEU A 119 0.43 7.48 -5.01
C LEU A 119 -1.08 7.70 -4.82
N PHE A 120 -1.66 7.09 -3.80
CA PHE A 120 -3.03 7.33 -3.37
C PHE A 120 -3.07 8.45 -2.34
N VAL A 121 -3.79 9.52 -2.64
CA VAL A 121 -3.77 10.77 -1.87
C VAL A 121 -5.08 10.97 -1.12
N THR A 122 -5.01 11.29 0.17
CA THR A 122 -6.17 11.80 0.89
C THR A 122 -6.22 13.33 0.77
N THR A 123 -7.23 13.85 0.08
CA THR A 123 -7.20 15.24 -0.42
C THR A 123 -7.42 16.32 0.65
N GLY A 124 -8.18 16.03 1.72
CA GLY A 124 -8.45 17.02 2.77
C GLY A 124 -7.19 17.45 3.53
N PHE A 125 -6.24 16.54 3.75
CA PHE A 125 -4.97 16.90 4.39
C PHE A 125 -4.10 17.78 3.49
N VAL A 126 -4.15 17.58 2.16
CA VAL A 126 -3.46 18.43 1.19
C VAL A 126 -4.10 19.82 1.13
N ASP A 127 -5.43 19.89 1.18
CA ASP A 127 -6.19 21.15 1.14
C ASP A 127 -5.94 22.01 2.37
N ASP A 128 -6.05 21.41 3.55
CA ASP A 128 -5.94 22.12 4.82
C ASP A 128 -4.48 22.36 5.21
N GLY A 129 -3.53 21.68 4.55
CA GLY A 129 -2.11 21.68 4.91
C GLY A 129 -1.86 21.12 6.31
N VAL A 130 -2.83 20.40 6.88
CA VAL A 130 -2.75 19.86 8.24
C VAL A 130 -2.03 18.52 8.23
N PRO A 131 -1.08 18.32 9.16
CA PRO A 131 -0.39 17.04 9.28
C PRO A 131 -1.37 15.89 9.58
N TYR A 132 -1.12 14.73 8.98
CA TYR A 132 -1.90 13.53 9.22
C TYR A 132 -1.85 13.12 10.70
N PRO A 133 -3.00 12.97 11.38
CA PRO A 133 -3.04 12.41 12.72
C PRO A 133 -2.77 10.91 12.62
N LEU A 134 -1.63 10.46 13.14
CA LEU A 134 -1.32 9.04 13.14
C LEU A 134 -2.20 8.38 14.21
N MET A 135 -3.30 7.71 13.81
CA MET A 135 -4.33 7.21 14.74
C MET A 135 -3.79 6.42 15.96
N ALA A 136 -2.68 5.69 15.79
CA ALA A 136 -2.06 4.94 16.89
C ALA A 136 -1.20 5.79 17.85
N ARG A 137 -0.82 7.00 17.43
CA ARG A 137 0.07 7.97 18.08
C ARG A 137 -0.33 9.39 17.66
N PRO A 138 -1.45 9.93 18.18
CA PRO A 138 -1.94 11.26 17.79
C PRO A 138 -0.98 12.41 18.17
N ASP A 139 0.01 12.12 19.03
CA ASP A 139 1.12 13.00 19.36
C ASP A 139 2.16 13.14 18.24
N LEU A 140 2.09 12.28 17.24
CA LEU A 140 2.96 12.28 16.08
C LEU A 140 2.15 12.59 14.82
N THR A 141 2.76 13.34 13.92
CA THR A 141 2.13 13.69 12.65
C THR A 141 3.10 13.53 11.48
N ALA A 142 2.53 13.40 10.29
CA ALA A 142 3.27 13.38 9.04
C ALA A 142 2.75 14.51 8.14
N ALA A 143 3.66 15.33 7.60
CA ALA A 143 3.29 16.40 6.69
C ALA A 143 2.69 15.82 5.40
N PRO A 144 1.59 16.39 4.88
CA PRO A 144 1.06 16.01 3.57
C PRO A 144 1.91 16.61 2.45
N VAL A 145 1.85 16.01 1.26
CA VAL A 145 2.26 16.70 0.03
C VAL A 145 1.40 17.95 -0.21
N THR A 146 1.87 18.85 -1.05
CA THR A 146 1.10 20.02 -1.52
C THR A 146 0.55 19.79 -2.93
N TRP A 147 -0.46 20.56 -3.34
CA TRP A 147 -0.96 20.53 -4.72
C TRP A 147 0.13 20.83 -5.76
N ARG A 148 1.07 21.74 -5.48
CA ARG A 148 2.24 21.99 -6.33
C ARG A 148 3.09 20.72 -6.51
N MET A 149 3.42 20.05 -5.41
CA MET A 149 4.20 18.80 -5.44
C MET A 149 3.47 17.71 -6.23
N LEU A 150 2.16 17.58 -6.05
CA LEU A 150 1.33 16.64 -6.81
C LEU A 150 1.34 16.95 -8.31
N GLY A 151 1.25 18.22 -8.70
CA GLY A 151 1.32 18.64 -10.10
C GLY A 151 2.65 18.28 -10.76
N GLU A 152 3.77 18.49 -10.07
CA GLU A 152 5.10 18.11 -10.58
C GLU A 152 5.24 16.60 -10.75
N MET A 153 4.72 15.81 -9.80
CA MET A 153 4.75 14.35 -9.90
C MET A 153 3.85 13.84 -11.04
N ALA A 154 2.66 14.43 -11.20
CA ALA A 154 1.72 14.08 -12.28
C ALA A 154 2.26 14.42 -13.68
N ALA A 155 3.11 15.44 -13.81
CA ALA A 155 3.76 15.78 -15.06
C ALA A 155 4.91 14.82 -15.42
N SER A 156 5.35 13.97 -14.48
CA SER A 156 6.40 12.97 -14.71
C SER A 156 5.82 11.65 -15.24
N PRO A 157 6.62 10.83 -15.96
CA PRO A 157 6.21 9.49 -16.36
C PRO A 157 6.26 8.46 -15.21
N TRP A 158 6.72 8.85 -14.03
CA TRP A 158 7.04 7.93 -12.93
C TRP A 158 5.91 7.77 -11.92
N VAL A 159 4.99 8.73 -11.84
CA VAL A 159 3.96 8.76 -10.79
C VAL A 159 2.56 8.86 -11.38
N THR A 160 1.74 7.87 -11.09
CA THR A 160 0.29 7.93 -11.27
C THR A 160 -0.37 8.37 -9.97
N LEU A 161 -1.29 9.34 -10.03
CA LEU A 161 -2.06 9.78 -8.85
C LEU A 161 -3.39 9.01 -8.75
N GLY A 162 -3.66 8.48 -7.56
CA GLY A 162 -4.89 7.80 -7.18
C GLY A 162 -5.57 8.50 -6.00
N ALA A 163 -6.83 8.16 -5.73
CA ALA A 163 -7.58 8.72 -4.61
C ALA A 163 -7.56 7.81 -3.38
N HIS A 164 -7.50 8.41 -2.19
CA HIS A 164 -7.55 7.73 -0.90
C HIS A 164 -8.60 8.32 0.04
N THR A 165 -9.77 8.67 -0.50
CA THR A 165 -10.84 9.46 0.16
C THR A 165 -10.47 10.93 0.41
N HIS A 166 -11.37 11.71 1.02
CA HIS A 166 -11.13 13.11 1.34
C HIS A 166 -10.65 13.29 2.78
N THR A 167 -11.17 12.52 3.74
CA THR A 167 -10.84 12.68 5.17
C THR A 167 -10.25 11.42 5.82
N HIS A 168 -9.98 10.37 5.04
CA HIS A 168 -9.46 9.08 5.49
C HIS A 168 -10.31 8.38 6.57
N PRO A 169 -11.65 8.29 6.44
CA PRO A 169 -12.48 7.61 7.44
C PRO A 169 -12.51 6.09 7.23
N LEU A 170 -13.00 5.38 8.25
CA LEU A 170 -13.40 3.98 8.14
C LEU A 170 -14.71 3.86 7.36
N LEU A 171 -14.64 3.69 6.04
CA LEU A 171 -15.82 3.72 5.16
C LEU A 171 -16.92 2.72 5.53
N ASP A 172 -16.58 1.56 6.09
CA ASP A 172 -17.53 0.53 6.51
C ASP A 172 -18.37 0.92 7.73
N THR A 173 -17.99 2.01 8.41
CA THR A 173 -18.71 2.56 9.57
C THR A 173 -19.63 3.73 9.22
N LEU A 174 -19.60 4.20 7.96
CA LEU A 174 -20.33 5.38 7.52
C LEU A 174 -21.65 5.04 6.80
N PRO A 175 -22.67 5.92 6.87
CA PRO A 175 -23.82 5.85 5.99
C PRO A 175 -23.42 5.99 4.51
N ALA A 176 -24.15 5.35 3.60
CA ALA A 176 -23.83 5.34 2.17
C ALA A 176 -23.69 6.74 1.54
N ALA A 177 -24.50 7.71 1.96
CA ALA A 177 -24.37 9.09 1.48
C ALA A 177 -23.04 9.73 1.87
N ARG A 178 -22.52 9.45 3.07
CA ARG A 178 -21.22 9.94 3.53
C ARG A 178 -20.07 9.23 2.84
N VAL A 179 -20.21 7.94 2.55
CA VAL A 179 -19.26 7.20 1.71
C VAL A 179 -19.18 7.84 0.32
N GLU A 180 -20.33 8.16 -0.30
CA GLU A 180 -20.37 8.82 -1.60
C GLU A 180 -19.61 10.15 -1.60
N GLU A 181 -19.82 11.00 -0.59
CA GLU A 181 -19.08 12.26 -0.44
C GLU A 181 -17.55 12.03 -0.36
N GLU A 182 -17.12 11.03 0.41
CA GLU A 182 -15.70 10.67 0.54
C GLU A 182 -15.09 10.12 -0.74
N LEU A 183 -15.91 9.53 -1.63
CA LEU A 183 -15.48 9.03 -2.93
C LEU A 183 -15.46 10.11 -4.01
N VAL A 184 -16.38 11.08 -3.95
CA VAL A 184 -16.53 12.12 -5.00
C VAL A 184 -15.64 13.33 -4.74
N ARG A 185 -15.56 13.83 -3.49
CA ARG A 185 -14.76 15.03 -3.17
C ARG A 185 -13.32 14.97 -3.69
N PRO A 186 -12.57 13.85 -3.56
CA PRO A 186 -11.22 13.78 -4.11
C PRO A 186 -11.18 14.05 -5.62
N LEU A 187 -12.12 13.49 -6.39
CA LEU A 187 -12.20 13.67 -7.84
C LEU A 187 -12.37 15.15 -8.21
N GLU A 188 -13.24 15.86 -7.48
CA GLU A 188 -13.46 17.30 -7.66
C GLU A 188 -12.22 18.11 -7.31
N ARG A 189 -11.52 17.75 -6.22
CA ARG A 189 -10.29 18.45 -5.82
C ARG A 189 -9.19 18.27 -6.86
N PHE A 190 -8.92 17.04 -7.30
CA PHE A 190 -7.94 16.76 -8.35
C PHE A 190 -8.27 17.47 -9.67
N GLN A 191 -9.55 17.48 -10.08
CA GLN A 191 -9.96 18.14 -11.32
C GLN A 191 -9.74 19.65 -11.26
N ARG A 192 -10.02 20.29 -10.12
CA ARG A 192 -9.86 21.74 -9.97
C ARG A 192 -8.39 22.15 -9.87
N GLU A 193 -7.58 21.43 -9.09
CA GLU A 193 -6.20 21.85 -8.80
C GLU A 193 -5.22 21.41 -9.90
N LEU A 194 -5.43 20.24 -10.51
CA LEU A 194 -4.48 19.62 -11.43
C LEU A 194 -5.06 19.37 -12.84
N GLY A 195 -6.34 19.65 -13.07
CA GLY A 195 -6.99 19.39 -14.36
C GLY A 195 -7.13 17.90 -14.70
N LEU A 196 -6.94 16.99 -13.73
CA LEU A 196 -6.98 15.53 -13.94
C LEU A 196 -7.99 14.87 -13.01
N ARG A 197 -8.46 13.68 -13.40
CA ARG A 197 -9.36 12.84 -12.58
C ARG A 197 -8.68 11.50 -12.26
N PRO A 198 -8.41 11.18 -10.99
CA PRO A 198 -7.82 9.91 -10.60
C PRO A 198 -8.70 8.73 -11.02
N ARG A 199 -8.09 7.67 -11.56
CA ARG A 199 -8.79 6.47 -12.03
C ARG A 199 -8.81 5.35 -10.99
N HIS A 200 -7.86 5.34 -10.07
CA HIS A 200 -7.66 4.26 -9.12
C HIS A 200 -7.90 4.73 -7.68
N PHE A 201 -8.39 3.82 -6.86
CA PHE A 201 -8.71 4.06 -5.46
C PHE A 201 -7.93 3.14 -4.53
N ALA A 202 -7.64 3.59 -3.31
CA ALA A 202 -7.21 2.73 -2.21
C ALA A 202 -8.20 2.84 -1.06
N TYR A 203 -8.65 1.72 -0.51
CA TYR A 203 -9.51 1.75 0.68
C TYR A 203 -8.71 2.16 1.91
N PRO A 204 -9.15 3.16 2.70
CA PRO A 204 -8.54 3.48 3.99
C PRO A 204 -8.46 2.23 4.87
N ARG A 205 -7.28 2.02 5.47
CA ARG A 205 -6.96 0.82 6.27
C ARG A 205 -7.19 -0.51 5.56
N ALA A 206 -7.31 -0.48 4.23
CA ALA A 206 -7.48 -1.64 3.39
C ALA A 206 -8.79 -2.42 3.67
N ILE A 207 -9.79 -1.78 4.30
CA ILE A 207 -11.09 -2.35 4.67
C ILE A 207 -12.08 -2.15 3.52
N TRP A 208 -12.72 -3.24 3.11
CA TRP A 208 -13.70 -3.24 2.02
C TRP A 208 -14.82 -4.23 2.35
N ASN A 209 -15.96 -4.07 1.67
CA ASN A 209 -17.03 -5.06 1.62
C ASN A 209 -17.74 -4.95 0.24
N PRO A 210 -18.61 -5.90 -0.15
CA PRO A 210 -19.26 -5.86 -1.47
C PRO A 210 -20.07 -4.60 -1.73
N ALA A 211 -20.76 -4.06 -0.72
CA ALA A 211 -21.55 -2.83 -0.88
C ALA A 211 -20.63 -1.61 -1.12
N LEU A 212 -19.51 -1.50 -0.40
CA LEU A 212 -18.51 -0.46 -0.62
C LEU A 212 -17.86 -0.59 -2.00
N ALA A 213 -17.49 -1.81 -2.42
CA ALA A 213 -16.91 -2.05 -3.74
C ALA A 213 -17.86 -1.61 -4.86
N ALA A 214 -19.16 -1.87 -4.72
CA ALA A 214 -20.17 -1.40 -5.67
C ALA A 214 -20.27 0.14 -5.74
N GLN A 215 -20.10 0.86 -4.61
CA GLN A 215 -20.07 2.32 -4.61
C GLN A 215 -18.80 2.87 -5.26
N VAL A 216 -17.63 2.28 -4.95
CA VAL A 216 -16.35 2.65 -5.56
C VAL A 216 -16.38 2.45 -7.08
N ALA A 217 -16.98 1.35 -7.55
CA ALA A 217 -17.11 1.03 -8.97
C ALA A 217 -17.93 2.05 -9.79
N ARG A 218 -18.72 2.92 -9.15
CA ARG A 218 -19.42 4.02 -9.84
C ARG A 218 -18.48 5.16 -10.26
N HIS A 219 -17.32 5.26 -9.62
CA HIS A 219 -16.46 6.45 -9.68
C HIS A 219 -15.04 6.17 -10.15
N TYR A 220 -14.55 4.97 -9.88
CA TYR A 220 -13.17 4.55 -10.12
C TYR A 220 -13.13 3.31 -11.02
N ALA A 221 -12.01 3.11 -11.71
CA ALA A 221 -11.79 1.96 -12.60
C ALA A 221 -11.22 0.73 -11.86
N SER A 222 -10.57 0.96 -10.70
CA SER A 222 -10.05 -0.11 -9.86
C SER A 222 -9.85 0.35 -8.42
N ALA A 223 -9.70 -0.60 -7.50
CA ALA A 223 -9.39 -0.32 -6.11
C ALA A 223 -8.47 -1.35 -5.47
N VAL A 224 -7.49 -0.88 -4.70
CA VAL A 224 -6.62 -1.72 -3.87
C VAL A 224 -7.13 -1.85 -2.45
N ALA A 225 -7.12 -3.08 -1.94
CA ALA A 225 -7.60 -3.45 -0.62
C ALA A 225 -6.57 -4.28 0.16
N GLY A 226 -6.91 -4.64 1.40
CA GLY A 226 -6.11 -5.50 2.25
C GLY A 226 -6.48 -6.95 2.04
N GLY A 227 -5.50 -7.85 2.09
CA GLY A 227 -5.76 -9.29 2.06
C GLY A 227 -4.66 -10.08 1.39
N GLU A 228 -4.57 -11.35 1.77
CA GLU A 228 -3.59 -12.34 1.32
C GLU A 228 -4.18 -13.32 0.28
N GLU A 229 -5.32 -13.00 -0.34
CA GLU A 229 -5.99 -13.92 -1.27
C GLU A 229 -5.27 -13.99 -2.63
N ARG A 230 -4.09 -14.61 -2.63
CA ARG A 230 -3.46 -15.10 -3.86
C ARG A 230 -4.31 -16.25 -4.40
N GLY A 231 -4.88 -16.05 -5.59
CA GLY A 231 -5.65 -17.09 -6.30
C GLY A 231 -7.17 -16.96 -6.23
N ALA A 232 -7.72 -15.91 -5.59
CA ALA A 232 -9.10 -15.51 -5.85
C ALA A 232 -9.25 -15.08 -7.32
N ALA A 233 -10.46 -15.22 -7.87
CA ALA A 233 -10.78 -14.69 -9.18
C ALA A 233 -10.44 -13.19 -9.22
N TRP A 234 -9.88 -12.73 -10.34
CA TRP A 234 -9.54 -11.33 -10.54
C TRP A 234 -10.77 -10.44 -10.31
N ASP A 235 -10.61 -9.45 -9.43
CA ASP A 235 -11.60 -8.41 -9.15
C ASP A 235 -10.87 -7.06 -9.11
N ALA A 236 -11.22 -6.18 -10.06
CA ALA A 236 -10.61 -4.87 -10.19
C ALA A 236 -10.86 -3.97 -8.97
N TYR A 237 -11.88 -4.24 -8.16
CA TYR A 237 -12.24 -3.43 -6.99
C TYR A 237 -11.79 -4.04 -5.66
N ARG A 238 -11.04 -5.14 -5.72
CA ARG A 238 -10.49 -5.87 -4.56
C ARG A 238 -9.07 -6.35 -4.82
N ILE A 239 -8.21 -5.48 -5.34
CA ILE A 239 -6.83 -5.84 -5.67
C ILE A 239 -6.03 -6.00 -4.37
N PRO A 240 -5.54 -7.20 -4.04
CA PRO A 240 -4.82 -7.43 -2.79
C PRO A 240 -3.44 -6.79 -2.83
N ARG A 241 -3.06 -6.13 -1.74
CA ARG A 241 -1.70 -5.59 -1.55
C ARG A 241 -0.90 -6.35 -0.54
N LEU A 242 0.38 -6.52 -0.85
CA LEU A 242 1.41 -7.01 0.06
C LEU A 242 1.96 -5.82 0.86
N PRO A 243 1.60 -5.67 2.16
CA PRO A 243 2.03 -4.52 2.94
C PRO A 243 3.52 -4.62 3.24
N ILE A 244 4.30 -3.61 2.88
CA ILE A 244 5.73 -3.55 3.21
C ILE A 244 5.92 -2.86 4.55
N ARG A 245 6.71 -3.50 5.42
CA ARG A 245 6.81 -3.14 6.83
C ARG A 245 8.24 -2.90 7.26
N ARG A 246 8.40 -2.01 8.25
CA ARG A 246 9.67 -1.81 8.96
C ARG A 246 10.26 -3.11 9.50
N SER A 247 9.41 -4.01 10.01
CA SER A 247 9.85 -5.32 10.52
C SER A 247 10.32 -6.29 9.44
N ASP A 248 10.07 -6.03 8.14
CA ASP A 248 10.62 -6.85 7.05
C ASP A 248 12.16 -6.71 6.98
N GLY A 249 12.66 -5.50 7.21
CA GLY A 249 14.09 -5.20 7.25
C GLY A 249 14.87 -5.75 6.04
N ARG A 250 16.15 -6.06 6.26
CA ARG A 250 17.05 -6.63 5.24
C ARG A 250 16.67 -8.06 4.83
N TRP A 251 16.14 -8.84 5.76
CA TRP A 251 16.11 -10.29 5.66
C TRP A 251 14.79 -10.84 5.10
N PHE A 252 13.67 -10.19 5.43
CA PHE A 252 12.36 -10.74 5.11
C PHE A 252 11.75 -10.16 3.84
N PHE A 253 12.30 -9.07 3.28
CA PHE A 253 11.81 -8.51 2.02
C PHE A 253 11.84 -9.53 0.86
N GLY A 254 12.96 -10.20 0.63
CA GLY A 254 13.07 -11.24 -0.40
C GLY A 254 12.09 -12.41 -0.22
N PRO A 255 12.06 -13.06 0.97
CA PRO A 255 11.04 -14.06 1.32
C PRO A 255 9.60 -13.57 1.10
N LYS A 256 9.30 -12.32 1.47
CA LYS A 256 7.98 -11.71 1.32
C LYS A 256 7.56 -11.59 -0.14
N LEU A 257 8.45 -11.10 -1.01
CA LEU A 257 8.19 -11.04 -2.45
C LEU A 257 7.93 -12.42 -3.07
N ARG A 258 8.53 -13.48 -2.49
CA ARG A 258 8.29 -14.87 -2.89
C ARG A 258 7.03 -15.47 -2.27
N GLY A 259 6.29 -14.76 -1.43
CA GLY A 259 5.10 -15.29 -0.76
C GLY A 259 5.39 -16.24 0.41
N TRP A 260 6.64 -16.35 0.85
CA TRP A 260 7.00 -17.20 1.99
C TRP A 260 6.46 -16.66 3.33
N LEU A 261 5.88 -15.46 3.31
CA LEU A 261 5.31 -14.79 4.47
C LEU A 261 3.81 -14.48 4.31
N ASP A 262 3.12 -15.15 3.38
CA ASP A 262 1.68 -14.93 3.13
C ASP A 262 0.78 -15.37 4.31
N GLY A 263 1.32 -15.96 5.38
CA GLY A 263 0.60 -16.25 6.63
C GLY A 263 0.94 -15.30 7.78
N GLU A 264 1.78 -14.27 7.53
CA GLU A 264 2.25 -13.33 8.55
C GLU A 264 1.08 -12.63 9.24
N GLU A 265 0.10 -12.15 8.46
CA GLU A 265 -0.98 -11.35 9.03
C GLU A 265 -1.98 -12.19 9.82
N ALA A 266 -2.26 -13.41 9.34
CA ALA A 266 -3.07 -14.37 10.09
C ALA A 266 -2.41 -14.75 11.44
N ALA A 267 -1.11 -15.07 11.42
CA ALA A 267 -0.36 -15.41 12.62
C ALA A 267 -0.32 -14.25 13.63
N TYR A 268 -0.08 -13.02 13.15
CA TYR A 268 -0.08 -11.85 14.02
C TYR A 268 -1.47 -11.57 14.63
N ARG A 269 -2.54 -11.64 13.84
CA ARG A 269 -3.91 -11.44 14.33
C ARG A 269 -4.31 -12.48 15.38
N LEU A 270 -3.90 -13.74 15.20
CA LEU A 270 -4.14 -14.79 16.18
C LEU A 270 -3.40 -14.52 17.49
N LEU A 271 -2.10 -14.22 17.40
CA LEU A 271 -1.27 -13.93 18.57
C LEU A 271 -1.78 -12.72 19.35
N HIS A 272 -2.19 -11.65 18.64
CA HIS A 272 -2.74 -10.47 19.28
C HIS A 272 -4.05 -10.77 20.03
N ARG A 273 -4.93 -11.61 19.47
CA ARG A 273 -6.16 -12.05 20.15
C ARG A 273 -5.84 -12.87 21.40
N LEU A 274 -4.85 -13.76 21.35
CA LEU A 274 -4.41 -14.56 22.49
C LEU A 274 -3.84 -13.67 23.61
N LEU A 275 -2.95 -12.73 23.27
CA LEU A 275 -2.36 -11.80 24.24
C LEU A 275 -3.39 -10.86 24.87
N GLN A 276 -4.48 -10.52 24.17
CA GLN A 276 -5.60 -9.78 24.75
C GLN A 276 -6.43 -10.61 25.73
N ARG A 277 -6.63 -11.90 25.44
CA ARG A 277 -7.34 -12.83 26.34
C ARG A 277 -6.56 -13.09 27.63
N LEU A 278 -5.24 -13.21 27.56
CA LEU A 278 -4.37 -13.40 28.72
C LEU A 278 -4.23 -12.16 29.63
N ARG A 279 -4.75 -11.00 29.20
CA ARG A 279 -4.78 -9.75 29.97
C ARG A 279 -6.16 -9.45 30.57
N ARG A 280 -7.13 -10.35 30.38
CA ARG A 280 -8.43 -10.34 31.05
C ARG A 280 -8.41 -11.41 32.14
#